data_AF-A0AAN0RKE4-F1
#
_entry.id   AF-A0AAN0RKE4-F1
#
_cell.length_a   1.000
_cell.length_b   1.000
_cell.length_c   1.000
_cell.angle_alpha   90.00
_cell.angle_beta   90.00
_cell.angle_gamma   90.00
#
_symmetry.space_group_name_H-M   'P 1'
#
loop_
_entity.id
_entity.type
_entity.pdbx_description
1 polymer ?
#
loop_
_entity_poly.entity_id
_entity_poly.type
_entity_poly.pdbx_seq_one_letter_code
_entity_poly.pdbx_strand_id
1 'polypeptide(L)'
;MARLFVGLELLTHRFAAAGQINQCENLHMPFRRRERAMQRFKTVAALQKFVRYHSLIYNHFNYERHPESTQTYKRKRSDAFIEWFQICTL
;
A
#
# COMPACT_ATOMS: atom_id res chain seq x y z
N MET A 1 -38.26 21.34 27.09
CA MET A 1 -37.24 22.31 27.54
C MET A 1 -36.07 21.54 28.13
N ALA A 2 -34.84 22.01 27.86
CA ALA A 2 -33.52 21.45 28.21
C ALA A 2 -33.07 20.23 27.37
N ARG A 3 -32.57 20.43 26.13
CA ARG A 3 -31.19 20.86 25.73
C ARG A 3 -30.16 19.75 25.97
N LEU A 4 -29.77 19.01 24.91
CA LEU A 4 -28.55 19.27 24.12
C LEU A 4 -27.27 19.23 24.97
N PHE A 5 -26.80 18.04 25.38
CA PHE A 5 -25.40 17.89 25.82
C PHE A 5 -24.76 16.49 25.66
N VAL A 6 -25.47 15.47 25.15
CA VAL A 6 -24.89 14.12 24.96
C VAL A 6 -24.35 13.90 23.52
N GLY A 7 -24.38 14.96 22.69
CA GLY A 7 -24.11 14.85 21.24
C GLY A 7 -22.69 15.18 20.78
N LEU A 8 -21.75 15.55 21.67
CA LEU A 8 -20.45 16.10 21.22
C LEU A 8 -19.21 15.26 21.58
N GLU A 9 -19.32 14.24 22.44
CA GLU A 9 -18.16 13.39 22.81
C GLU A 9 -18.06 12.09 22.00
N LEU A 10 -19.09 11.71 21.24
CA LEU A 10 -19.06 10.52 20.37
C LEU A 10 -18.72 10.81 18.90
N LEU A 11 -18.51 12.08 18.54
CA LEU A 11 -18.16 12.48 17.16
C LEU A 11 -16.64 12.58 16.93
N THR A 12 -15.83 12.69 17.98
CA THR A 12 -14.36 12.88 17.85
C THR A 12 -13.61 11.59 17.52
N HIS A 13 -14.16 10.40 17.78
CA HIS A 13 -13.57 9.13 17.31
C HIS A 13 -13.91 8.77 15.84
N ARG A 14 -14.86 9.47 15.20
CA ARG A 14 -15.37 9.13 13.86
C ARG A 14 -14.74 9.93 12.72
N PHE A 15 -14.04 11.03 12.99
CA PHE A 15 -13.38 11.85 11.97
C PHE A 15 -11.88 11.58 11.80
N ALA A 16 -11.19 11.06 12.83
CA ALA A 16 -9.84 10.53 12.67
C ALA A 16 -9.80 9.30 11.75
N ALA A 17 -10.89 8.52 11.75
CA ALA A 17 -11.06 7.37 10.89
C ALA A 17 -11.21 7.76 9.41
N ALA A 18 -11.95 8.84 9.07
CA ALA A 18 -12.21 9.19 7.68
C ALA A 18 -10.93 9.54 6.89
N GLY A 19 -10.00 10.27 7.52
CA GLY A 19 -8.70 10.59 6.90
C GLY A 19 -7.81 9.37 6.71
N GLN A 20 -7.74 8.49 7.71
CA GLN A 20 -6.96 7.25 7.65
C GLN A 20 -7.56 6.22 6.69
N ILE A 21 -8.90 6.10 6.65
CA ILE A 21 -9.61 5.25 5.70
C ILE A 21 -9.37 5.76 4.28
N ASN A 22 -9.52 7.06 4.03
CA ASN A 22 -9.20 7.63 2.71
C ASN A 22 -7.74 7.42 2.32
N GLN A 23 -6.79 7.52 3.25
CA GLN A 23 -5.38 7.28 2.97
C GLN A 23 -5.12 5.80 2.62
N CYS A 24 -5.62 4.86 3.42
CA CYS A 24 -5.55 3.43 3.11
C CYS A 24 -6.20 3.13 1.76
N GLU A 25 -7.42 3.63 1.52
CA GLU A 25 -8.13 3.47 0.25
C GLU A 25 -7.37 4.03 -0.96
N ASN A 26 -6.67 5.15 -0.79
CA ASN A 26 -5.84 5.77 -1.82
C ASN A 26 -4.55 4.97 -2.10
N LEU A 27 -3.95 4.34 -1.09
CA LEU A 27 -2.82 3.43 -1.28
C LEU A 27 -3.23 2.19 -2.11
N HIS A 28 -4.49 1.77 -2.03
CA HIS A 28 -5.01 0.64 -2.83
C HIS A 28 -5.44 1.01 -4.25
N MET A 29 -5.54 2.30 -4.61
CA MET A 29 -6.01 2.71 -5.94
C MET A 29 -5.16 2.22 -7.12
N PRO A 30 -3.81 2.31 -7.08
CA PRO A 30 -2.95 1.76 -8.14
C PRO A 30 -3.12 0.25 -8.29
N PHE A 31 -3.32 -0.46 -7.18
CA PHE A 31 -3.57 -1.89 -7.15
C PHE A 31 -4.93 -2.23 -7.80
N ARG A 32 -6.01 -1.56 -7.40
CA ARG A 32 -7.35 -1.73 -8.00
C ARG A 32 -7.36 -1.46 -9.51
N ARG A 33 -6.58 -0.48 -9.98
CA ARG A 33 -6.43 -0.21 -11.42
C ARG A 33 -5.78 -1.39 -12.16
N ARG A 34 -4.72 -1.99 -11.60
CA ARG A 34 -4.07 -3.17 -12.19
C ARG A 34 -4.95 -4.42 -12.13
N GLU A 35 -5.63 -4.64 -11.00
CA GLU A 35 -6.60 -5.74 -10.85
C GLU A 35 -7.68 -5.69 -11.93
N ARG A 36 -8.27 -4.51 -12.17
CA ARG A 36 -9.27 -4.32 -13.24
C ARG A 36 -8.68 -4.53 -14.63
N ALA A 37 -7.45 -4.05 -14.89
CA ALA A 37 -6.76 -4.28 -16.15
C ALA A 37 -6.46 -5.77 -16.40
N MET A 38 -6.23 -6.54 -15.35
CA MET A 38 -6.02 -7.99 -15.40
C MET A 38 -7.34 -8.80 -15.44
N GLN A 39 -8.46 -8.18 -15.83
CA GLN A 39 -9.79 -8.81 -15.97
C GLN A 39 -10.38 -9.43 -14.69
N ARG A 40 -9.94 -8.95 -13.51
CA ARG A 40 -10.37 -9.41 -12.18
C ARG A 40 -9.98 -10.87 -11.88
N PHE A 41 -9.78 -11.18 -10.60
CA PHE A 41 -9.49 -12.55 -10.18
C PHE A 41 -10.77 -13.39 -10.10
N LYS A 42 -10.69 -14.65 -10.57
CA LYS A 42 -11.82 -15.61 -10.48
C LYS A 42 -12.16 -16.01 -9.05
N THR A 43 -11.17 -15.97 -8.12
CA THR A 43 -11.35 -16.34 -6.71
C THR A 43 -10.61 -15.40 -5.78
N VAL A 44 -11.12 -15.27 -4.55
CA VAL A 44 -10.47 -14.48 -3.47
C VAL A 44 -9.10 -15.04 -3.11
N ALA A 45 -8.93 -16.36 -3.13
CA ALA A 45 -7.65 -17.01 -2.84
C ALA A 45 -6.57 -16.64 -3.88
N ALA A 46 -6.92 -16.54 -5.16
CA ALA A 46 -6.01 -16.09 -6.21
C ALA A 46 -5.61 -14.63 -6.02
N LEU A 47 -6.58 -13.77 -5.67
CA LEU A 47 -6.32 -12.37 -5.32
C LEU A 47 -5.36 -12.26 -4.13
N GLN A 48 -5.58 -13.01 -3.04
CA GLN A 48 -4.71 -12.97 -1.85
C GLN A 48 -3.28 -13.42 -2.16
N LYS A 49 -3.11 -14.51 -2.92
CA LYS A 49 -1.77 -14.95 -3.36
C LYS A 49 -1.10 -13.86 -4.19
N PHE A 50 -1.81 -13.29 -5.15
CA PHE A 50 -1.28 -12.20 -5.98
C PHE A 50 -0.87 -11.00 -5.14
N VAL A 51 -1.74 -10.50 -4.26
CA VAL A 51 -1.45 -9.36 -3.37
C VAL A 51 -0.19 -9.62 -2.55
N ARG A 52 -0.06 -10.83 -1.98
CA ARG A 52 1.11 -11.20 -1.17
C ARG A 52 2.40 -11.11 -1.97
N TYR A 53 2.49 -11.76 -3.12
CA TYR A 53 3.72 -11.70 -3.92
C TYR A 53 3.96 -10.31 -4.52
N HIS A 54 2.90 -9.66 -4.99
CA HIS A 54 3.01 -8.33 -5.59
C HIS A 54 3.49 -7.28 -4.58
N SER A 55 2.97 -7.30 -3.35
CA SER A 55 3.41 -6.38 -2.29
C SER A 55 4.86 -6.62 -1.87
N LEU A 56 5.30 -7.88 -1.78
CA LEU A 56 6.71 -8.21 -1.49
C LEU A 56 7.64 -7.63 -2.57
N ILE A 57 7.34 -7.89 -3.84
CA ILE A 57 8.13 -7.37 -4.97
C ILE A 57 8.09 -5.84 -4.99
N TYR A 58 6.90 -5.26 -4.87
CA TYR A 58 6.74 -3.80 -4.92
C TYR A 58 7.53 -3.12 -3.80
N ASN A 59 7.44 -3.61 -2.57
CA ASN A 59 8.14 -3.04 -1.42
C ASN A 59 9.66 -3.19 -1.55
N HIS A 60 10.15 -4.32 -2.08
CA HIS A 60 11.58 -4.54 -2.32
C HIS A 60 12.21 -3.47 -3.22
N PHE A 61 11.50 -3.08 -4.28
CA PHE A 61 11.99 -2.08 -5.25
C PHE A 61 11.57 -0.64 -4.96
N ASN A 62 10.60 -0.44 -4.05
CA ASN A 62 10.03 0.86 -3.72
C ASN A 62 10.70 1.46 -2.48
N TYR A 63 11.94 1.93 -2.66
CA TYR A 63 12.59 2.78 -1.68
C TYR A 63 11.84 4.11 -1.59
N GLU A 64 11.34 4.45 -0.41
CA GLU A 64 10.59 5.68 -0.18
C GLU A 64 11.41 6.90 -0.62
N ARG A 65 10.73 7.87 -1.25
CA ARG A 65 11.34 9.10 -1.76
C ARG A 65 11.59 10.11 -0.64
N HIS A 66 12.27 9.67 0.41
CA HIS A 66 12.95 10.62 1.28
C HIS A 66 14.03 11.33 0.45
N PRO A 67 14.45 12.55 0.80
CA PRO A 67 15.54 13.23 0.11
C PRO A 67 16.86 12.49 0.36
N GLU A 68 17.04 11.38 -0.32
CA GLU A 68 18.28 10.65 -0.41
C GLU A 68 19.06 11.11 -1.64
N SER A 69 20.38 11.03 -1.56
CA SER A 69 21.22 11.33 -2.71
C SER A 69 20.88 10.38 -3.87
N THR A 70 20.92 10.90 -5.10
CA THR A 70 20.74 10.09 -6.32
C THR A 70 21.67 8.87 -6.34
N GLN A 71 22.87 8.99 -5.77
CA GLN A 71 23.85 7.91 -5.71
C GLN A 71 23.40 6.79 -4.74
N THR A 72 22.89 7.16 -3.58
CA THR A 72 22.35 6.21 -2.59
C THR A 72 21.15 5.46 -3.17
N TYR A 73 20.24 6.16 -3.84
CA TYR A 73 19.09 5.56 -4.51
C TYR A 73 19.50 4.56 -5.60
N LYS A 74 20.48 4.93 -6.44
CA LYS A 74 21.02 4.04 -7.48
C LYS A 74 21.64 2.78 -6.89
N ARG A 75 22.44 2.92 -5.82
CA ARG A 75 23.06 1.79 -5.13
C ARG A 75 22.02 0.82 -4.57
N LYS A 76 21.04 1.33 -3.81
CA LYS A 76 19.92 0.53 -3.29
C LYS A 76 19.19 -0.23 -4.40
N ARG A 77 18.90 0.44 -5.53
CA ARG A 77 18.31 -0.18 -6.72
C ARG A 77 19.16 -1.32 -7.30
N SER A 78 20.48 -1.13 -7.40
CA SER A 78 21.40 -2.16 -7.89
C SER A 78 21.46 -3.35 -6.93
N ASP A 79 21.54 -3.10 -5.62
CA ASP A 79 21.59 -4.14 -4.60
C ASP A 79 20.31 -4.99 -4.60
N ALA A 80 19.13 -4.36 -4.64
CA ALA A 80 17.85 -5.07 -4.78
C ALA A 80 17.79 -5.96 -6.03
N PHE A 81 18.39 -5.51 -7.14
CA PHE A 81 18.38 -6.26 -8.38
C PHE A 81 19.30 -7.49 -8.33
N ILE A 82 20.45 -7.38 -7.65
CA ILE A 82 21.35 -8.50 -7.41
C ILE A 82 20.66 -9.55 -6.52
N GLU A 83 20.04 -9.13 -5.42
CA GLU A 83 19.29 -10.02 -4.53
C GLU A 83 18.15 -10.72 -5.28
N TRP A 84 17.42 -9.97 -6.12
CA TRP A 84 16.37 -10.54 -6.96
C TRP A 84 16.90 -11.59 -7.93
N PHE A 85 18.03 -11.31 -8.58
CA PHE A 85 18.65 -12.25 -9.51
C PHE A 85 19.07 -13.54 -8.80
N GLN A 86 19.67 -13.44 -7.61
CA GLN A 86 20.03 -14.60 -6.79
C GLN A 86 18.83 -15.49 -6.48
N ILE A 87 17.68 -14.90 -6.12
CA ILE A 87 16.44 -15.65 -5.86
C ILE A 87 15.93 -16.35 -7.14
N CYS A 88 16.05 -15.72 -8.30
CA CYS A 88 15.57 -16.27 -9.57
C CYS A 88 16.51 -17.33 -10.19
N THR A 89 17.79 -17.32 -9.84
CA THR A 89 18.78 -18.27 -10.38
C THR A 89 18.94 -19.55 -9.56
N LEU A 90 18.29 -19.62 -8.40
CA LEU A 90 18.14 -20.85 -7.59
C LEU A 90 16.98 -21.70 -8.11
#